data_AF-A0A7V5YRT1-F1
#
_entry.id   AF-A0A7V5YRT1-F1
#
_cell.length_a   1.000
_cell.length_b   1.000
_cell.length_c   1.000
_cell.angle_alpha   90.00
_cell.angle_beta   90.00
_cell.angle_gamma   90.00
#
_symmetry.space_group_name_H-M   'P 1'
#
loop_
_entity.id
_entity.type
_entity.pdbx_description
1 polymer ?
#
loop_
_entity_poly.entity_id
_entity_poly.type
_entity_poly.pdbx_seq_one_letter_code
_entity_poly.pdbx_strand_id
1 'polypeptide(L)'
;MRARWISLTILLLTLQCGEGPSQPRSRPPSSLEELHSSLLLIDAHNDLPSYTVRGVDVGQPRNEGHTDLPRLRQGGVDAVFFSAYVARGYVGKNQAAHRLLEMIDAIRT
;
A
#
# COMPACT_ATOMS: atom_id res chain seq x y z
N MET A 1 30.39 -65.31 26.32
CA MET A 1 30.89 -64.45 25.22
C MET A 1 29.70 -63.69 24.63
N ARG A 2 29.96 -62.47 24.17
CA ARG A 2 29.00 -61.36 24.00
C ARG A 2 28.11 -61.55 22.76
N ALA A 3 26.81 -61.32 22.89
CA ALA A 3 25.95 -60.96 21.77
C ALA A 3 25.09 -59.76 22.18
N ARG A 4 25.29 -58.68 21.43
CA ARG A 4 24.90 -57.31 21.75
C ARG A 4 23.43 -57.12 21.37
N TRP A 5 22.58 -56.79 22.35
CA TRP A 5 21.22 -56.35 22.10
C TRP A 5 21.29 -54.88 21.68
N ILE A 6 21.11 -54.61 20.39
CA ILE A 6 20.93 -53.25 19.88
C ILE A 6 19.48 -52.88 20.23
N SER A 7 19.28 -52.30 21.42
CA SER A 7 18.03 -51.59 21.72
C SER A 7 17.95 -50.39 20.79
N LEU A 8 17.17 -50.54 19.72
CA LEU A 8 16.77 -49.46 18.84
C LEU A 8 15.82 -48.56 19.65
N THR A 9 16.39 -47.61 20.38
CA THR A 9 15.64 -46.53 21.01
C THR A 9 15.07 -45.66 19.89
N ILE A 10 13.84 -45.98 19.48
CA ILE A 10 13.03 -45.10 18.64
C ILE A 10 12.82 -43.83 19.46
N LEU A 11 13.61 -42.80 19.16
CA LEU A 11 13.37 -41.44 19.63
C LEU A 11 12.09 -40.97 18.93
N LEU A 12 10.95 -41.25 19.57
CA LEU A 12 9.66 -40.68 19.21
C LEU A 12 9.77 -39.18 19.49
N LEU A 13 10.27 -38.43 18.52
CA LEU A 13 10.24 -36.98 18.51
C LEU A 13 8.75 -36.62 18.46
N THR A 14 8.14 -36.40 19.61
CA THR A 14 6.81 -35.84 19.69
C THR A 14 6.88 -34.53 18.92
N LEU A 15 6.16 -34.44 17.80
CA LEU A 15 5.75 -33.15 17.29
C LEU A 15 4.90 -32.53 18.40
N GLN A 16 5.55 -31.83 19.33
CA GLN A 16 4.90 -30.76 20.05
C GLN A 16 4.53 -29.76 18.97
N CYS A 17 3.30 -29.88 18.47
CA CYS A 17 2.56 -28.75 17.94
C CYS A 17 2.38 -27.80 19.13
N GLY A 18 3.46 -27.10 19.48
CA GLY A 18 3.38 -26.01 20.43
C GLY A 18 2.59 -24.93 19.75
N GLU A 19 1.33 -24.74 20.15
CA GLU A 19 0.68 -23.45 20.03
C GLU A 19 1.58 -22.45 20.76
N GLY A 20 2.42 -21.77 19.98
CA GLY A 20 3.08 -20.55 20.44
C GLY A 20 2.00 -19.63 21.03
N PRO A 21 2.34 -18.80 22.04
CA PRO A 21 1.36 -18.00 22.74
C PRO A 21 0.45 -17.29 21.73
N SER A 22 -0.83 -17.67 21.74
CA SER A 22 -1.83 -17.02 20.90
C SER A 22 -1.80 -15.55 21.28
N GLN A 23 -1.36 -14.69 20.37
CA GLN A 23 -1.47 -13.25 20.56
C GLN A 23 -2.91 -12.97 21.02
N PRO A 24 -3.11 -12.26 22.15
CA PRO A 24 -4.47 -11.98 22.61
C PRO A 24 -5.19 -11.32 21.45
N ARG A 25 -6.28 -11.95 20.97
CA ARG A 25 -7.07 -11.40 19.89
C ARG A 25 -7.52 -10.01 20.33
N SER A 26 -7.04 -8.98 19.65
CA SER A 26 -7.53 -7.62 19.85
C SER A 26 -9.06 -7.64 19.73
N ARG A 27 -9.74 -6.85 20.57
CA ARG A 27 -11.20 -6.72 20.47
C ARG A 27 -11.52 -6.23 19.05
N PRO A 28 -12.56 -6.76 18.39
CA PRO A 28 -13.03 -6.18 17.15
C PRO A 28 -13.36 -4.69 17.36
N PRO A 29 -13.07 -3.83 16.38
CA PRO A 29 -13.35 -2.41 16.48
C PRO A 29 -14.86 -2.17 16.68
N SER A 30 -15.21 -1.15 17.45
CA SER A 30 -16.60 -0.76 17.71
C SER A 30 -17.23 0.05 16.59
N SER A 31 -16.44 0.69 15.74
CA SER A 31 -16.94 1.50 14.62
C SER A 31 -16.08 1.36 13.37
N LEU A 32 -16.61 1.83 12.24
CA LEU A 32 -15.88 1.89 10.98
C LEU A 32 -14.69 2.85 11.07
N GLU A 33 -14.84 3.99 11.77
CA GLU A 33 -13.79 4.97 11.96
C GLU A 33 -12.63 4.41 12.79
N GLU A 34 -12.95 3.64 13.84
CA GLU A 34 -11.93 2.93 14.66
C GLU A 34 -11.20 1.88 13.82
N LEU A 35 -11.92 1.09 13.02
CA LEU A 35 -11.30 0.15 12.10
C LEU A 35 -10.41 0.87 11.08
N HIS A 36 -10.95 1.87 10.39
CA HIS A 36 -10.27 2.60 9.32
C HIS A 36 -8.98 3.26 9.80
N SER A 37 -9.03 3.94 10.95
CA SER A 37 -7.85 4.58 11.56
C SER A 37 -6.83 3.59 12.14
N SER A 38 -7.19 2.31 12.32
CA SER A 38 -6.26 1.26 12.75
C SER A 38 -5.52 0.57 11.59
N LEU A 39 -5.87 0.88 10.35
CA LEU A 39 -5.33 0.26 9.14
C LEU A 39 -4.48 1.27 8.33
N LEU A 40 -3.61 0.73 7.47
CA LEU A 40 -2.98 1.53 6.42
C LEU A 40 -3.90 1.59 5.21
N LEU A 41 -4.30 2.79 4.78
CA LEU A 41 -5.00 3.00 3.51
C LEU A 41 -4.00 3.43 2.44
N ILE A 42 -3.80 2.55 1.46
CA ILE A 42 -2.92 2.77 0.31
C ILE A 42 -3.78 2.86 -0.96
N ASP A 43 -3.83 4.03 -1.58
CA ASP A 43 -4.44 4.24 -2.89
C ASP A 43 -3.43 3.82 -3.98
N ALA A 44 -3.82 2.88 -4.83
CA ALA A 44 -2.95 2.33 -5.87
C ALA A 44 -3.01 3.11 -7.21
N HIS A 45 -3.94 4.07 -7.38
CA HIS A 45 -4.06 4.79 -8.65
C HIS A 45 -4.78 6.13 -8.51
N ASN A 46 -4.03 7.22 -8.60
CA ASN A 46 -4.59 8.57 -8.54
C ASN A 46 -4.07 9.48 -9.67
N ASP A 47 -4.98 10.07 -10.45
CA ASP A 47 -4.68 10.89 -11.63
C ASP A 47 -4.40 12.39 -11.32
N LEU A 48 -4.26 12.75 -10.04
CA LEU A 48 -3.92 14.11 -9.62
C LEU A 48 -2.75 14.76 -10.41
N PRO A 49 -1.68 14.04 -10.81
CA PRO A 49 -0.59 14.65 -11.57
C PRO A 49 -1.02 15.28 -12.90
N SER A 50 -2.12 14.81 -13.51
CA SER A 50 -2.66 15.43 -14.73
C SER A 50 -3.13 16.87 -14.50
N TYR A 51 -3.35 17.27 -13.25
CA TYR A 51 -3.68 18.62 -12.84
C TYR A 51 -2.45 19.40 -12.35
N THR A 52 -1.55 18.77 -11.60
CA THR A 52 -0.37 19.46 -11.03
C THR A 52 0.61 19.93 -12.11
N VAL A 53 0.81 19.14 -13.17
CA VAL A 53 1.55 19.58 -14.39
C VAL A 53 0.94 20.80 -15.07
N ARG A 54 -0.30 21.18 -14.74
CA ARG A 54 -0.98 22.40 -15.22
C ARG A 54 -0.96 23.53 -14.19
N GLY A 55 -0.17 23.40 -13.12
CA GLY A 55 -0.01 24.41 -12.08
C GLY A 55 -1.01 24.34 -10.93
N VAL A 56 -1.74 23.22 -10.79
CA VAL A 56 -2.63 23.04 -9.64
C VAL A 56 -1.82 22.82 -8.37
N ASP A 57 -2.09 23.64 -7.36
CA ASP A 57 -1.60 23.46 -5.99
C ASP A 57 -2.44 22.40 -5.26
N VAL A 58 -1.78 21.31 -4.85
CA VAL A 58 -2.39 20.20 -4.09
C VAL A 58 -2.50 20.52 -2.61
N GLY A 59 -1.69 21.45 -2.10
CA GLY A 59 -1.65 21.82 -0.69
C GLY A 59 -2.91 22.54 -0.22
N GLN A 60 -3.70 23.09 -1.14
CA GLN A 60 -4.89 23.89 -0.84
C GLN A 60 -6.19 23.13 -1.11
N PRO A 61 -7.27 23.41 -0.35
CA PRO A 61 -8.60 22.90 -0.67
C PRO A 61 -9.02 23.36 -2.07
N ARG A 62 -9.65 22.45 -2.82
CA ARG A 62 -10.12 22.75 -4.19
C ARG A 62 -11.62 22.53 -4.31
N ASN A 63 -12.26 23.38 -5.13
CA ASN A 63 -13.67 23.25 -5.48
C ASN A 63 -13.90 22.21 -6.60
N GLU A 64 -12.84 21.81 -7.30
CA GLU A 64 -12.89 20.87 -8.43
C GLU A 64 -11.94 19.69 -8.21
N GLY A 65 -12.32 18.54 -8.76
CA GLY A 65 -11.59 17.29 -8.63
C GLY A 65 -11.86 16.57 -7.30
N HIS A 66 -11.18 15.45 -7.12
CA HIS A 66 -11.40 14.55 -5.97
C HIS A 66 -10.30 14.62 -4.93
N THR A 67 -9.11 15.07 -5.30
CA THR A 67 -7.91 14.96 -4.49
C THR A 67 -7.26 16.32 -4.27
N ASP A 68 -7.11 16.65 -2.99
CA ASP A 68 -6.27 17.71 -2.44
C ASP A 68 -5.71 17.20 -1.10
N LEU A 69 -4.63 17.82 -0.61
CA LEU A 69 -3.96 17.37 0.61
C LEU A 69 -4.87 17.42 1.85
N PRO A 70 -5.73 18.45 2.05
CA PRO A 70 -6.72 18.44 3.12
C PRO A 70 -7.66 17.23 3.08
N ARG A 71 -8.20 16.87 1.92
CA ARG A 71 -9.07 15.69 1.76
C ARG A 71 -8.34 14.38 2.01
N LEU A 72 -7.09 14.23 1.54
CA LEU A 72 -6.29 13.03 1.80
C LEU A 72 -6.06 12.83 3.31
N ARG A 73 -5.76 13.92 4.03
CA ARG A 73 -5.62 13.89 5.49
C ARG A 73 -6.95 13.58 6.19
N GLN A 74 -8.04 14.23 5.78
CA GLN A 74 -9.37 13.99 6.35
C GLN A 74 -9.85 12.55 6.12
N GLY A 75 -9.55 11.98 4.94
CA GLY A 75 -9.89 10.61 4.59
C GLY A 75 -8.97 9.54 5.19
N GLY A 76 -7.88 9.94 5.88
CA GLY A 76 -6.92 9.00 6.45
C GLY A 76 -6.19 8.16 5.40
N VAL A 77 -5.78 8.77 4.28
CA VAL A 77 -4.98 8.08 3.25
C VAL A 77 -3.50 8.19 3.60
N ASP A 78 -2.83 7.07 3.83
CA ASP A 78 -1.43 7.04 4.27
C ASP A 78 -0.44 7.12 3.10
N ALA A 79 -0.80 6.53 1.97
CA ALA A 79 0.05 6.54 0.77
C ALA A 79 -0.79 6.53 -0.51
N VAL A 80 -0.26 7.17 -1.54
CA VAL A 80 -0.89 7.24 -2.86
C VAL A 80 0.14 6.92 -3.93
N PHE A 81 -0.18 5.97 -4.80
CA PHE A 81 0.51 5.75 -6.07
C PHE A 81 -0.08 6.67 -7.12
N PHE A 82 0.63 7.75 -7.41
CA PHE A 82 0.25 8.70 -8.43
C PHE A 82 0.49 8.14 -9.84
N SER A 83 -0.51 8.31 -10.69
CA SER A 83 -0.49 7.85 -12.08
C SER A 83 0.28 8.84 -12.95
N ALA A 84 1.40 8.39 -13.51
CA ALA A 84 2.12 9.11 -14.57
C ALA A 84 1.47 8.85 -15.94
N TYR A 85 0.21 9.26 -16.06
CA TYR A 85 -0.63 8.94 -17.22
C TYR A 85 -0.26 9.74 -18.48
N VAL A 86 -0.23 9.04 -19.62
CA VAL A 86 -0.02 9.61 -20.96
C VAL A 86 -1.19 9.24 -21.86
N ALA A 87 -2.02 10.23 -22.21
CA ALA A 87 -3.15 10.01 -23.11
C ALA A 87 -2.69 9.66 -24.55
N ARG A 88 -3.49 8.85 -25.26
CA ARG A 88 -3.23 8.42 -26.64
C ARG A 88 -2.90 9.58 -27.60
N GLY A 89 -3.49 10.75 -27.38
CA GLY A 89 -3.24 11.94 -28.20
C GLY A 89 -1.77 12.39 -28.25
N TYR A 90 -0.98 12.08 -27.21
CA TYR A 90 0.45 12.38 -27.20
C TYR A 90 1.27 11.43 -28.09
N VAL A 91 0.80 10.19 -28.29
CA VAL A 91 1.46 9.22 -29.18
C VAL A 91 1.40 9.70 -30.63
N GLY A 92 0.23 10.12 -31.10
CA GLY A 92 0.04 10.61 -32.48
C GLY A 92 0.84 11.88 -32.79
N LYS A 93 1.29 12.61 -31.76
CA LYS A 93 2.12 13.82 -31.88
C LYS A 93 3.62 13.56 -31.64
N ASN A 94 4.02 12.31 -31.40
CA ASN A 94 5.37 11.95 -30.97
C ASN A 94 5.83 12.70 -29.69
N GLN A 95 4.92 12.88 -28.73
CA GLN A 95 5.13 13.62 -27.47
C GLN A 95 4.96 12.75 -26.22
N ALA A 96 4.78 11.43 -26.38
CA ALA A 96 4.47 10.54 -25.26
C ALA A 96 5.58 10.52 -24.18
N ALA A 97 6.85 10.43 -24.59
CA ALA A 97 7.98 10.44 -23.67
C ALA A 97 8.13 11.79 -22.94
N HIS A 98 7.96 12.90 -23.67
CA HIS A 98 8.00 14.24 -23.08
C HIS A 98 6.92 14.39 -22.00
N ARG A 99 5.69 14.00 -22.32
CA ARG A 99 4.58 14.02 -21.37
C ARG A 99 4.85 13.14 -20.15
N LEU A 100 5.38 11.93 -20.33
CA LEU A 100 5.71 11.05 -19.21
C LEU A 100 6.69 11.73 -18.25
N LEU A 101 7.72 12.40 -18.78
CA LEU A 101 8.72 13.09 -17.96
C LEU A 101 8.12 14.27 -17.19
N GLU A 102 7.22 15.06 -17.80
CA GLU A 102 6.47 16.11 -17.07
C GLU A 102 5.70 15.51 -15.88
N MET A 103 5.03 14.38 -16.09
CA MET A 103 4.23 13.72 -15.07
C MET A 103 5.10 13.16 -13.93
N ILE A 104 6.23 12.54 -14.25
CA ILE A 104 7.19 12.04 -13.26
C ILE A 104 7.79 13.20 -12.46
N ASP A 105 8.14 14.30 -13.13
CA ASP A 105 8.70 15.48 -12.47
C ASP A 105 7.70 16.06 -11.46
N ALA A 106 6.45 16.23 -11.87
CA ALA A 106 5.39 16.74 -11.00
C ALA A 106 5.01 15.82 -9.83
N ILE A 107 5.36 14.52 -9.89
CA ILE A 107 5.20 13.59 -8.77
C ILE A 107 6.38 13.69 -7.79
N ARG A 108 7.58 14.02 -8.30
CA ARG A 108 8.82 14.03 -7.53
C ARG A 108 9.00 15.32 -6.71
N THR A 109 8.56 16.46 -7.24
CA THR A 109 8.77 17.81 -6.69
C THR A 109 7.78 18.14 -5.58
#